data_AF-A0A920TAM7-F1
#
_entry.id   AF-A0A920TAM7-F1
#
_cell.length_a   1.000
_cell.length_b   1.000
_cell.length_c   1.000
_cell.angle_alpha   90.00
_cell.angle_beta   90.00
_cell.angle_gamma   90.00
#
_symmetry.space_group_name_H-M   'P 1'
#
loop_
_entity.id
_entity.type
_entity.pdbx_description
1 polymer ?
#
loop_
_entity_poly.entity_id
_entity_poly.type
_entity_poly.pdbx_seq_one_letter_code
_entity_poly.pdbx_strand_id
1 'polypeptide(L)'
;MPPDTDCQQVEPGGFLLECPHCRQELRVARKYSGAHVECKLCHGHFLLDPDSPASRLVGFFAECPHCLEELRANWRYRRARVACKLCGGRIRFIPVSAQPVRPSGNSGRSPMIATG
;
A
#
# COMPACT_ATOMS: atom_id res chain seq x y z
N MET A 1 -21.22 -28.97 8.62
CA MET A 1 -20.26 -28.30 7.71
C MET A 1 -19.84 -27.02 8.39
N PRO A 2 -18.58 -26.85 8.83
CA PRO A 2 -18.16 -25.63 9.48
C PRO A 2 -18.13 -24.48 8.45
N PRO A 3 -18.51 -23.26 8.86
CA PRO A 3 -18.60 -22.13 7.96
C PRO A 3 -17.21 -21.64 7.57
N ASP A 4 -17.10 -21.08 6.37
CA ASP A 4 -15.99 -20.29 5.83
C ASP A 4 -15.69 -19.01 6.65
N THR A 5 -15.68 -19.09 7.98
CA THR A 5 -15.66 -17.96 8.92
C THR A 5 -14.25 -17.53 9.31
N ASP A 6 -13.22 -18.34 9.07
CA ASP A 6 -11.85 -18.01 9.46
C ASP A 6 -11.04 -17.47 8.27
N CYS A 7 -11.48 -16.36 7.68
CA CYS A 7 -10.61 -15.59 6.79
C CYS A 7 -10.58 -14.14 7.26
N GLN A 8 -9.53 -13.77 7.98
CA GLN A 8 -9.41 -12.43 8.53
C GLN A 8 -9.18 -11.43 7.40
N GLN A 9 -9.93 -10.33 7.43
CA GLN A 9 -9.78 -9.27 6.45
C GLN A 9 -8.53 -8.45 6.76
N VAL A 10 -7.75 -8.17 5.73
CA VAL A 10 -6.48 -7.45 5.84
C VAL A 10 -6.47 -6.29 4.86
N GLU A 11 -6.32 -5.08 5.39
CA GLU A 11 -6.11 -3.89 4.59
C GLU A 11 -4.62 -3.71 4.27
N PRO A 12 -4.28 -3.22 3.07
CA PRO A 12 -2.92 -2.79 2.77
C PRO A 12 -2.44 -1.70 3.73
N GLY A 13 -1.27 -1.86 4.33
CA GLY A 13 -0.56 -0.79 5.04
C GLY A 13 0.01 0.26 4.09
N GLY A 14 0.24 -0.13 2.83
CA GLY A 14 0.59 0.77 1.75
C GLY A 14 0.88 0.05 0.45
N PHE A 15 1.40 0.81 -0.50
CA PHE A 15 1.50 0.43 -1.90
C PHE A 15 2.95 0.39 -2.35
N LEU A 16 3.22 -0.51 -3.30
CA LEU A 16 4.45 -0.57 -4.07
C LEU A 16 4.10 -0.21 -5.50
N LEU A 17 4.74 0.83 -6.00
CA LEU A 17 4.52 1.32 -7.35
C LEU A 17 5.83 1.61 -8.06
N GLU A 18 5.80 1.57 -9.38
CA GLU A 18 6.91 2.03 -10.20
C GLU A 18 6.73 3.52 -10.50
N CYS A 19 7.75 4.32 -10.20
CA CYS A 19 7.72 5.74 -10.55
C CYS A 19 7.52 5.91 -12.07
N PRO A 20 6.54 6.73 -12.53
CA PRO A 20 6.32 6.92 -13.96
C PRO A 20 7.51 7.58 -14.67
N HIS A 21 8.35 8.32 -13.94
CA HIS A 21 9.50 9.05 -14.47
C HIS A 21 10.78 8.21 -14.52
N CYS A 22 11.20 7.62 -13.40
CA CYS A 22 12.46 6.88 -13.29
C CYS A 22 12.31 5.36 -13.27
N ARG A 23 11.07 4.85 -13.24
CA ARG A 23 10.73 3.41 -13.18
C ARG A 23 11.28 2.66 -11.97
N GLN A 24 11.71 3.39 -10.93
CA GLN A 24 12.15 2.79 -9.69
C GLN A 24 10.95 2.41 -8.82
N GLU A 25 11.08 1.30 -8.08
CA GLU A 25 10.07 0.89 -7.12
C GLU A 25 10.05 1.85 -5.93
N LEU A 26 8.88 2.39 -5.64
CA LEU A 26 8.61 3.27 -4.53
C LEU A 26 7.63 2.61 -3.58
N ARG A 27 7.98 2.67 -2.30
CA ARG A 27 7.11 2.25 -1.20
C ARG A 27 6.40 3.47 -0.64
N VAL A 28 5.08 3.50 -0.74
CA VAL A 28 4.26 4.63 -0.30
C VAL A 28 3.20 4.17 0.68
N ALA A 29 3.08 4.86 1.81
CA ALA A 29 2.09 4.53 2.83
C ALA A 29 0.66 4.76 2.32
N ARG A 30 -0.29 3.93 2.76
CA ARG A 30 -1.71 4.02 2.39
C ARG A 30 -2.31 5.42 2.56
N LYS A 31 -1.86 6.18 3.55
CA LYS A 31 -2.34 7.54 3.85
C LYS A 31 -2.18 8.54 2.71
N TYR A 32 -1.31 8.26 1.74
CA TYR A 32 -1.10 9.09 0.54
C TYR A 32 -1.94 8.62 -0.65
N SER A 33 -2.81 7.62 -0.48
CA SER A 33 -3.79 7.23 -1.51
C SER A 33 -4.70 8.40 -1.84
N GLY A 34 -4.80 8.77 -3.11
CA GLY A 34 -5.51 9.96 -3.60
C GLY A 34 -4.71 11.26 -3.48
N ALA A 35 -3.45 11.23 -3.04
CA ALA A 35 -2.60 12.42 -2.88
C ALA A 35 -1.50 12.49 -3.95
N HIS A 36 -1.04 13.72 -4.23
CA HIS A 36 0.18 13.92 -5.00
C HIS A 36 1.38 13.54 -4.15
N VAL A 37 2.22 12.66 -4.68
CA VAL A 37 3.45 12.19 -4.05
C VAL A 37 4.65 12.54 -4.92
N GLU A 38 5.79 12.74 -4.26
CA GLU A 38 7.07 13.02 -4.91
C GLU A 38 7.97 11.78 -4.83
N CYS A 39 8.57 11.41 -5.96
CA CYS A 39 9.62 10.39 -6.00
C CYS A 39 10.90 10.93 -5.35
N LYS A 40 11.37 10.28 -4.28
CA LYS A 40 12.62 10.66 -3.59
C LYS A 40 13.90 10.49 -4.41
N LEU A 41 13.83 9.80 -5.56
CA LEU A 41 14.99 9.51 -6.40
C LEU A 41 15.13 10.48 -7.58
N CYS A 42 14.03 10.82 -8.23
CA CYS A 42 14.02 11.69 -9.42
C CYS A 42 13.22 12.98 -9.24
N HIS A 43 12.64 13.22 -8.06
CA HIS A 43 11.76 14.35 -7.75
C HIS A 43 10.55 14.51 -8.69
N GLY A 44 10.15 13.41 -9.33
CA GLY A 44 8.96 13.35 -10.18
C GLY A 44 7.69 13.37 -9.33
N HIS A 45 6.73 14.20 -9.70
CA HIS A 45 5.45 14.37 -9.01
C HIS A 45 4.34 13.65 -9.76
N PHE A 46 3.54 12.86 -9.05
CA PHE A 46 2.41 12.15 -9.64
C PHE A 46 1.30 11.94 -8.61
N LEU A 47 0.09 11.74 -9.09
CA LEU A 47 -1.05 11.37 -8.25
C LEU A 47 -0.95 9.87 -7.92
N LEU A 48 -0.90 9.53 -6.64
CA LEU A 48 -1.04 8.15 -6.20
C LEU A 48 -2.53 7.81 -6.13
N ASP A 49 -3.06 7.17 -7.15
CA ASP A 49 -4.44 6.70 -7.19
C ASP A 49 -4.46 5.17 -7.39
N PRO A 50 -4.91 4.38 -6.41
CA PRO A 50 -4.92 2.93 -6.52
C PRO A 50 -5.97 2.37 -7.49
N ASP A 51 -6.98 3.15 -7.84
CA ASP A 51 -7.99 2.79 -8.81
C ASP A 51 -7.57 3.19 -10.24
N SER A 52 -6.57 4.07 -10.38
CA SER A 52 -6.02 4.48 -11.66
C SER A 52 -4.81 3.64 -12.12
N PRO A 53 -4.78 3.16 -13.38
CA PRO A 53 -3.61 2.47 -13.93
C PRO A 53 -2.38 3.38 -14.09
N ALA A 54 -2.55 4.71 -14.03
CA ALA A 54 -1.46 5.67 -14.12
C ALA A 54 -0.44 5.53 -12.98
N SER A 55 -0.89 5.06 -11.81
CA SER A 55 -0.07 4.91 -10.61
C SER A 55 0.91 3.73 -10.67
N ARG A 56 0.85 2.89 -11.72
CA ARG A 56 1.73 1.72 -11.93
C ARG A 56 1.98 0.89 -10.66
N LEU A 57 0.89 0.51 -10.01
CA LEU A 57 0.95 -0.33 -8.82
C LEU A 57 1.43 -1.74 -9.18
N VAL A 58 2.60 -2.10 -8.66
CA VAL A 58 3.17 -3.44 -8.79
C VAL A 58 2.76 -4.35 -7.64
N GLY A 59 2.52 -3.77 -6.47
CA GLY A 59 2.25 -4.52 -5.26
C GLY A 59 1.72 -3.67 -4.12
N PHE A 60 1.60 -4.32 -2.97
CA PHE A 60 1.25 -3.70 -1.72
C PHE A 60 1.87 -4.48 -0.57
N PHE A 61 2.02 -3.81 0.56
CA PHE A 61 2.42 -4.44 1.81
C PHE A 61 1.27 -4.35 2.80
N ALA A 62 1.09 -5.40 3.59
CA ALA A 62 0.04 -5.50 4.58
C ALA A 62 0.54 -6.29 5.78
N GLU A 63 0.00 -6.02 6.96
CA GLU A 63 0.36 -6.75 8.17
C GLU A 63 -0.54 -7.99 8.31
N CYS A 64 0.05 -9.14 8.67
CA CYS A 64 -0.74 -10.33 8.95
C CYS A 64 -1.40 -10.21 10.34
N PRO A 65 -2.73 -10.33 10.49
CA PRO A 65 -3.39 -10.25 11.78
C PRO A 65 -3.12 -11.47 12.69
N HIS A 66 -2.55 -12.55 12.14
CA HIS A 66 -2.24 -13.76 12.90
C HIS A 66 -0.82 -13.75 13.48
N CYS A 67 0.16 -13.21 12.75
CA CYS A 67 1.57 -13.22 13.15
C CYS A 67 2.22 -11.85 13.22
N LEU A 68 1.47 -10.78 12.89
CA LEU A 68 1.91 -9.37 12.89
C LEU A 68 3.09 -9.06 11.97
N GLU A 69 3.42 -9.98 11.07
CA GLU A 69 4.53 -9.83 10.12
C GLU A 69 4.09 -9.10 8.85
N GLU A 70 5.01 -8.37 8.24
CA GLU A 70 4.78 -7.68 6.97
C GLU A 70 4.74 -8.67 5.79
N LEU A 71 3.60 -8.69 5.12
CA LEU A 71 3.35 -9.44 3.91
C LEU A 71 3.43 -8.52 2.70
N ARG A 72 4.34 -8.84 1.78
CA ARG A 72 4.42 -8.22 0.46
C ARG A 72 3.68 -9.08 -0.56
N ALA A 73 2.68 -8.49 -1.21
CA ALA A 73 1.88 -9.15 -2.24
C ALA A 73 1.88 -8.35 -3.54
N ASN A 74 1.76 -9.05 -4.67
CA ASN A 74 1.59 -8.42 -5.98
C ASN A 74 0.18 -7.82 -6.10
N TRP A 75 0.03 -6.71 -6.83
CA TRP A 75 -1.23 -5.99 -7.00
C TRP A 75 -2.37 -6.85 -7.58
N ARG A 76 -2.04 -7.93 -8.30
CA ARG A 76 -3.01 -8.93 -8.77
C ARG A 76 -3.78 -9.63 -7.64
N TYR A 77 -3.20 -9.71 -6.45
CA TYR A 77 -3.84 -10.32 -5.28
C TYR A 77 -4.78 -9.38 -4.53
N ARG A 78 -5.01 -8.16 -5.05
CA ARG A 78 -6.07 -7.29 -4.52
C ARG A 78 -7.39 -8.06 -4.51
N ARG A 79 -8.06 -8.15 -3.36
CA ARG A 79 -9.32 -8.91 -3.15
C ARG A 79 -9.19 -10.44 -3.10
N ALA A 80 -7.98 -10.99 -3.22
CA ALA A 80 -7.75 -12.43 -3.15
C ALA A 80 -7.80 -12.96 -1.70
N ARG A 81 -8.27 -14.21 -1.56
CA ARG A 81 -8.10 -15.01 -0.35
C ARG A 81 -6.81 -15.80 -0.49
N VAL A 82 -5.89 -15.64 0.45
CA VAL A 82 -4.58 -16.29 0.43
C VAL A 82 -4.22 -16.78 1.84
N ALA A 83 -3.30 -17.72 1.92
CA ALA A 83 -2.66 -18.06 3.18
C ALA A 83 -1.44 -17.18 3.40
N CYS A 84 -1.22 -16.72 4.63
CA CYS A 84 0.02 -16.08 5.05
C CYS A 84 1.18 -17.05 4.83
N LYS A 85 2.23 -16.61 4.13
CA LYS A 85 3.41 -17.45 3.86
C LYS A 85 4.22 -17.82 5.12
N LEU A 86 4.03 -17.07 6.22
CA LEU A 86 4.80 -17.21 7.46
C LEU A 86 4.07 -18.11 8.46
N CYS A 87 2.80 -17.83 8.74
CA CYS A 87 2.02 -18.58 9.73
C CYS A 87 0.96 -19.52 9.14
N GLY A 88 0.72 -19.49 7.82
CA GLY A 88 -0.35 -20.26 7.18
C GLY A 88 -1.77 -19.73 7.43
N GLY A 89 -1.93 -18.68 8.23
CA GLY A 89 -3.21 -18.07 8.56
C GLY A 89 -3.96 -17.59 7.31
N ARG A 90 -5.26 -17.86 7.25
CA ARG A 90 -6.10 -17.53 6.10
C ARG A 90 -6.51 -16.06 6.17
N ILE A 91 -6.08 -15.30 5.18
CA ILE A 91 -6.36 -13.87 5.09
C ILE A 91 -7.05 -13.53 3.78
N ARG A 92 -7.84 -12.47 3.82
CA ARG A 92 -8.45 -11.88 2.63
C ARG A 92 -8.00 -10.44 2.51
N PHE A 93 -7.29 -10.12 1.43
CA PHE A 93 -6.98 -8.72 1.15
C PHE A 93 -8.26 -7.98 0.78
N ILE A 94 -8.51 -6.84 1.41
CA ILE A 94 -9.61 -5.94 1.05
C ILE A 94 -9.04 -4.65 0.44
N PRO A 95 -9.74 -4.04 -0.53
CA PRO A 95 -9.27 -2.79 -1.10
C PRO A 95 -9.24 -1.73 0.00
N VAL A 96 -8.28 -0.82 -0.09
CA VAL A 96 -8.29 0.37 0.74
C VAL A 96 -9.55 1.14 0.43
N SER A 97 -10.42 1.32 1.42
CA SER A 97 -11.45 2.35 1.37
C SER A 97 -10.74 3.68 1.21
N ALA A 98 -10.92 4.31 0.04
CA ALA A 98 -10.39 5.63 -0.26
C ALA A 98 -10.94 6.61 0.77
N GLN A 99 -10.15 6.90 1.80
CA GLN A 99 -10.47 8.00 2.69
C GLN A 99 -10.23 9.27 1.87
N PRO A 100 -11.18 10.22 1.81
CA PRO A 100 -10.94 11.48 1.15
C PRO A 100 -9.76 12.14 1.86
N VAL A 101 -8.61 12.19 1.19
CA VAL A 101 -7.45 12.89 1.72
C VAL A 101 -7.87 14.34 1.84
N ARG A 102 -8.02 14.80 3.08
CA ARG A 102 -8.06 16.24 3.34
C ARG A 102 -6.71 16.73 2.86
N PRO A 103 -6.64 17.63 1.87
CA PRO A 103 -5.36 18.16 1.44
C PRO A 103 -4.70 18.71 2.69
N SER A 104 -3.54 18.16 3.06
CA SER A 104 -2.67 18.84 4.01
C SER A 104 -2.16 20.09 3.31
N GLY A 105 -3.01 21.11 3.27
CA GLY A 105 -2.58 22.48 3.14
C GLY A 105 -1.82 22.80 4.41
N ASN A 106 -0.51 22.55 4.39
CA ASN A 106 0.40 23.37 5.15
C ASN A 106 1.72 23.49 4.42
N SER A 107 1.85 24.61 3.71
CA SER A 107 3.12 25.20 3.32
C SER A 107 4.04 25.28 4.54
N GLY A 108 5.21 24.65 4.46
CA GLY A 108 6.32 24.90 5.40
C GLY A 108 6.44 23.94 6.60
N ARG A 109 7.13 22.82 6.41
CA ARG A 109 8.27 22.44 7.28
C ARG A 109 9.10 21.32 6.67
N SER A 110 10.37 21.65 6.54
CA SER A 110 11.59 20.92 6.16
C SER A 110 11.76 19.53 6.83
N PRO A 111 12.79 18.75 6.44
CA PRO A 111 12.73 17.30 6.27
C PRO A 111 12.84 16.52 7.58
N MET A 112 12.15 15.39 7.65
CA MET A 112 12.54 14.33 8.58
C MET A 112 13.68 13.52 7.96
N ILE A 113 14.90 13.96 8.28
CA ILE A 113 16.09 13.10 8.37
C ILE A 113 15.88 12.12 9.53
N ALA A 114 15.99 10.82 9.24
CA ALA A 114 16.15 9.79 10.27
C ALA A 114 17.56 9.21 10.12
N THR A 115 18.31 9.42 11.19
CA THR A 115 19.72 9.11 11.42
C THR A 115 20.00 7.61 11.49
N GLY A 116 21.20 7.22 11.03
CA GLY A 116 22.08 6.21 11.65
C GLY A 116 21.67 4.75 11.60
#